data_AF-A0A7S2BEJ1-F1
#
_entry.id   AF-A0A7S2BEJ1-F1
#
_cell.length_a   1.000
_cell.length_b   1.000
_cell.length_c   1.000
_cell.angle_alpha   90.00
_cell.angle_beta   90.00
_cell.angle_gamma   90.00
#
_symmetry.space_group_name_H-M   'P 1'
#
loop_
_entity.id
_entity.type
_entity.pdbx_description
1 polymer ?
#
loop_
_entity_poly.entity_id
_entity_poly.type
_entity_poly.pdbx_seq_one_letter_code
_entity_poly.pdbx_strand_id
1 'polypeptide(L)'
;MAALRGALRLTRPVAQAVHKTSTGLVGLKVDLNGRANLIAMQQQLLEAVKAIPETAAYRQSVEATATYRLKVATEETDEEAIEKTIGFGQLEELIEQGKDEMELIDYYAGEKGWEMAADLAWQADVDADIKQDVDRDDKEQADAAAKESA
;
A
#
# COMPACT_ATOMS: atom_id res chain seq x y z
N MET A 1 -50.92 36.80 31.70
CA MET A 1 -49.96 37.50 30.83
C MET A 1 -48.85 36.52 30.48
N ALA A 2 -48.82 36.03 29.23
CA ALA A 2 -47.83 35.07 28.77
C ALA A 2 -46.58 35.81 28.28
N ALA A 3 -45.44 35.57 28.92
CA ALA A 3 -44.16 36.12 28.50
C ALA A 3 -43.55 35.25 27.38
N LEU A 4 -43.29 35.90 26.25
CA LEU A 4 -42.61 35.37 25.08
C LEU A 4 -41.09 35.63 25.21
N ARG A 5 -40.30 34.81 24.51
CA ARG A 5 -38.90 35.02 24.05
C ARG A 5 -37.82 34.49 25.01
N GLY A 6 -36.81 33.75 24.56
CA GLY A 6 -36.42 33.42 23.20
C GLY A 6 -35.43 32.25 23.17
N ALA A 7 -35.48 31.49 22.08
CA ALA A 7 -34.52 30.43 21.80
C ALA A 7 -33.18 31.06 21.41
N LEU A 8 -32.17 30.86 22.24
CA LEU A 8 -30.79 31.21 21.95
C LEU A 8 -30.31 30.29 20.81
N ARG A 9 -30.19 30.83 19.58
CA ARG A 9 -29.55 30.10 18.48
C ARG A 9 -28.04 30.12 18.71
N LEU A 10 -27.52 29.03 19.26
CA LEU A 10 -26.09 28.79 19.38
C LEU A 10 -25.52 28.57 17.96
N THR A 11 -24.95 29.62 17.36
CA THR A 11 -24.23 29.49 16.09
C THR A 11 -22.92 28.74 16.34
N ARG A 12 -22.86 27.49 15.89
CA ARG A 12 -21.67 26.65 15.96
C ARG A 12 -20.58 27.28 15.08
N PRO A 13 -19.37 27.57 15.60
CA PRO A 13 -18.29 28.04 14.74
C PRO A 13 -17.92 26.92 13.77
N VAL A 14 -17.88 27.24 12.47
CA VAL A 14 -17.31 26.35 11.46
C VAL A 14 -15.80 26.45 11.62
N ALA A 15 -15.16 25.37 12.07
CA ALA A 15 -13.71 25.26 11.99
C ALA A 15 -13.35 25.33 10.50
N GLN A 16 -12.51 26.31 10.10
CA GLN A 16 -11.95 26.33 8.76
C GLN A 16 -11.02 25.12 8.65
N ALA A 17 -11.46 24.08 7.94
CA ALA A 17 -10.59 22.98 7.56
C ALA A 17 -9.48 23.57 6.67
N VAL A 18 -8.23 23.41 7.11
CA VAL A 18 -7.08 23.71 6.25
C VAL A 18 -7.05 22.61 5.20
N HIS A 19 -7.43 22.97 3.97
CA HIS A 19 -7.36 22.05 2.84
C HIS A 19 -6.02 22.19 2.15
N LYS A 20 -5.41 21.06 1.78
CA LYS A 20 -4.23 21.08 0.92
C LYS A 20 -4.56 21.70 -0.43
N THR A 21 -3.63 22.50 -0.95
CA THR A 21 -3.83 23.26 -2.20
C THR A 21 -3.28 22.52 -3.42
N SER A 22 -2.27 21.68 -3.22
CA SER A 22 -1.63 20.84 -4.23
C SER A 22 -0.99 19.64 -3.55
N THR A 23 -0.88 18.52 -4.27
CA THR A 23 -0.10 17.34 -3.86
C THR A 23 1.40 17.50 -4.12
N GLY A 24 1.78 18.49 -4.94
CA GLY A 24 3.16 18.66 -5.41
C GLY A 24 3.59 17.63 -6.47
N LEU A 25 2.72 16.71 -6.86
CA LEU A 25 2.96 15.67 -7.87
C LEU A 25 2.20 16.00 -9.16
N VAL A 26 2.88 15.87 -10.30
CA VAL A 26 2.25 16.13 -11.60
C VAL A 26 1.29 14.99 -11.93
N GLY A 27 0.06 15.33 -12.33
CA GLY A 27 -0.97 14.35 -12.71
C GLY A 27 -1.85 13.89 -11.54
N LEU A 28 -1.42 14.10 -10.29
CA LEU A 28 -2.18 13.70 -9.10
C LEU A 28 -2.94 14.88 -8.49
N LYS A 29 -4.26 14.90 -8.65
CA LYS A 29 -5.11 15.99 -8.13
C LYS A 29 -5.41 15.79 -6.65
N VAL A 30 -5.47 16.89 -5.90
CA VAL A 30 -5.94 16.91 -4.52
C VAL A 30 -7.36 16.37 -4.41
N ASP A 31 -7.56 15.46 -3.46
CA ASP A 31 -8.85 14.97 -3.03
C ASP A 31 -9.31 15.72 -1.77
N LEU A 32 -10.40 16.48 -1.89
CA LEU A 32 -10.98 17.24 -0.78
C LEU A 32 -11.60 16.35 0.31
N ASN A 33 -11.86 15.08 0.00
CA ASN A 33 -12.40 14.09 0.91
C ASN A 33 -11.45 12.87 1.04
N GLY A 34 -10.13 13.10 0.93
CA GLY A 34 -9.11 12.05 0.86
C GLY A 34 -9.26 10.99 1.94
N ARG A 35 -9.47 11.39 3.20
CA ARG A 35 -9.73 10.43 4.30
C ARG A 35 -10.95 9.54 4.05
N ALA A 36 -12.08 10.13 3.69
CA ALA A 36 -13.32 9.38 3.51
C ALA A 36 -13.23 8.43 2.30
N ASN A 37 -12.59 8.89 1.23
CA ASN A 37 -12.36 8.10 0.03
C ASN A 37 -11.36 6.98 0.27
N LEU A 38 -10.31 7.20 1.07
CA LEU A 38 -9.40 6.15 1.50
C LEU A 38 -10.12 5.07 2.30
N ILE A 39 -10.99 5.44 3.27
CA ILE A 39 -11.78 4.47 4.04
C ILE A 39 -12.65 3.62 3.12
N ALA A 40 -13.40 4.26 2.21
CA ALA A 40 -14.26 3.56 1.26
C ALA A 40 -13.45 2.62 0.35
N MET A 41 -12.30 3.08 -0.14
CA MET A 41 -11.40 2.30 -0.99
C MET A 41 -10.88 1.05 -0.26
N GLN A 42 -10.40 1.19 0.98
CA GLN A 42 -9.90 0.05 1.75
C GLN A 42 -11.01 -0.97 2.06
N GLN A 43 -12.24 -0.52 2.32
CA GLN A 43 -13.38 -1.41 2.51
C GLN A 43 -13.72 -2.20 1.24
N GLN A 44 -13.74 -1.53 0.08
CA GLN A 44 -13.96 -2.20 -1.20
C GLN A 44 -12.87 -3.22 -1.51
N LEU A 45 -11.62 -2.89 -1.23
CA LEU A 45 -10.47 -3.75 -1.46
C LEU A 45 -10.51 -5.01 -0.57
N LEU A 46 -10.91 -4.86 0.70
CA LEU A 46 -11.15 -5.99 1.61
C LEU A 46 -12.31 -6.90 1.16
N GLU A 47 -13.30 -6.37 0.43
CA GLU A 47 -14.35 -7.21 -0.18
C GLU A 47 -13.85 -7.90 -1.45
N ALA A 48 -13.11 -7.19 -2.31
CA ALA A 48 -12.58 -7.73 -3.56
C ALA A 48 -11.61 -8.90 -3.32
N VAL A 49 -10.70 -8.78 -2.35
CA VAL A 49 -9.68 -9.81 -2.06
C VAL A 49 -10.29 -11.15 -1.62
N LYS A 50 -11.55 -11.19 -1.19
CA LYS A 50 -12.25 -12.44 -0.79
C LYS A 50 -12.45 -13.41 -1.95
N ALA A 51 -12.29 -12.97 -3.21
CA ALA A 51 -12.26 -13.85 -4.37
C ALA A 51 -11.07 -14.83 -4.35
N ILE A 52 -10.02 -14.53 -3.57
CA ILE A 52 -8.78 -15.30 -3.46
C ILE A 52 -8.86 -16.18 -2.20
N PRO A 53 -8.32 -17.43 -2.20
CA PRO A 53 -8.34 -18.29 -1.01
C PRO A 53 -7.58 -17.70 0.19
N GLU A 54 -8.07 -17.95 1.42
CA GLU A 54 -7.46 -17.47 2.69
C GLU A 54 -6.03 -18.00 2.92
N THR A 55 -5.70 -19.13 2.32
CA THR A 55 -4.37 -19.73 2.39
C THR A 55 -3.35 -19.05 1.48
N ALA A 56 -3.79 -18.22 0.54
CA ALA A 56 -2.89 -17.53 -0.37
C ALA A 56 -2.11 -16.43 0.37
N ALA A 57 -0.79 -16.48 0.30
CA ALA A 57 0.09 -15.49 0.94
C ALA A 57 -0.24 -14.05 0.49
N TYR A 58 -0.53 -13.86 -0.80
CA TYR A 58 -0.94 -12.58 -1.36
C TYR A 58 -2.17 -12.00 -0.65
N ARG A 59 -3.24 -12.79 -0.47
CA ARG A 59 -4.44 -12.33 0.25
C ARG A 59 -4.12 -11.89 1.68
N GLN A 60 -3.30 -12.65 2.40
CA GLN A 60 -2.92 -12.32 3.77
C GLN A 60 -2.16 -10.99 3.85
N SER A 61 -1.24 -10.74 2.91
CA SER A 61 -0.49 -9.48 2.84
C SER A 61 -1.40 -8.28 2.52
N VAL A 62 -2.31 -8.46 1.56
CA VAL A 62 -3.29 -7.43 1.17
C VAL A 62 -4.23 -7.11 2.33
N GLU A 63 -4.82 -8.12 2.98
CA GLU A 63 -5.71 -7.93 4.13
C GLU A 63 -5.01 -7.24 5.31
N ALA A 64 -3.76 -7.63 5.63
CA ALA A 64 -2.98 -7.00 6.69
C ALA A 64 -2.75 -5.51 6.41
N THR A 65 -2.38 -5.18 5.17
CA THR A 65 -2.09 -3.81 4.74
C THR A 65 -3.36 -2.96 4.74
N ALA A 66 -4.44 -3.47 4.14
CA ALA A 66 -5.71 -2.78 4.02
C ALA A 66 -6.36 -2.54 5.39
N THR A 67 -6.32 -3.55 6.28
CA THR A 67 -6.85 -3.43 7.65
C THR A 67 -6.07 -2.39 8.45
N TYR A 68 -4.74 -2.38 8.33
CA TYR A 68 -3.91 -1.36 8.99
C TYR A 68 -4.24 0.05 8.49
N ARG A 69 -4.28 0.27 7.18
CA ARG A 69 -4.61 1.56 6.57
C ARG A 69 -6.02 2.03 6.97
N LEU A 70 -7.00 1.12 6.91
CA LEU A 70 -8.38 1.37 7.33
C LEU A 70 -8.45 1.80 8.79
N LYS A 71 -7.78 1.06 9.69
CA LYS A 71 -7.73 1.38 11.12
C LYS A 71 -7.20 2.79 11.35
N VAL A 72 -6.03 3.12 10.81
CA VAL A 72 -5.42 4.45 10.98
C VAL A 72 -6.35 5.55 10.45
N ALA A 73 -6.90 5.39 9.25
CA ALA A 73 -7.81 6.38 8.67
C ALA A 73 -9.13 6.52 9.45
N THR A 74 -9.59 5.47 10.13
CA THR A 74 -10.79 5.55 10.99
C THR A 74 -10.53 6.22 12.34
N GLU A 75 -9.37 6.00 12.94
CA GLU A 75 -9.01 6.51 14.28
C GLU A 75 -8.56 7.98 14.25
N GLU A 76 -7.86 8.40 13.20
CA GLU A 76 -7.36 9.75 13.03
C GLU A 76 -8.22 10.57 12.06
N THR A 77 -8.32 11.87 12.30
CA THR A 77 -9.07 12.82 11.46
C THR A 77 -8.17 13.76 10.67
N ASP A 78 -6.96 14.03 11.18
CA ASP A 78 -5.98 14.88 10.52
C ASP A 78 -5.26 14.11 9.39
N GLU A 79 -5.34 14.62 8.16
CA GLU A 79 -4.75 13.95 6.98
C GLU A 79 -3.23 13.84 7.10
N GLU A 80 -2.55 14.88 7.57
CA GLU A 80 -1.08 14.87 7.73
C GLU A 80 -0.64 13.83 8.77
N ALA A 81 -1.40 13.69 9.86
CA ALA A 81 -1.14 12.68 10.88
C ALA A 81 -1.39 11.26 10.36
N ILE A 82 -2.43 11.05 9.53
CA ILE A 82 -2.68 9.76 8.86
C ILE A 82 -1.50 9.41 7.95
N GLU A 83 -1.10 10.34 7.07
CA GLU A 83 0.01 10.15 6.12
C GLU A 83 1.31 9.81 6.83
N LYS A 84 1.63 10.53 7.91
CA LYS A 84 2.80 10.28 8.74
C LYS A 84 2.75 8.93 9.45
N THR A 85 1.58 8.53 9.93
CA THR A 85 1.42 7.26 10.66
C THR A 85 1.54 6.09 9.71
N ILE A 86 0.90 6.14 8.54
CA ILE A 86 0.99 5.11 7.51
C ILE A 86 2.41 5.07 6.89
N GLY A 87 3.03 6.23 6.71
CA GLY A 87 4.42 6.35 6.24
C GLY A 87 4.62 5.91 4.79
N PHE A 88 3.59 6.03 3.94
CA PHE A 88 3.60 5.49 2.57
C PHE A 88 3.04 6.47 1.54
N GLY A 89 3.47 7.74 1.63
CA GLY A 89 3.05 8.82 0.74
C GLY A 89 1.77 9.53 1.18
N GLN A 90 1.23 10.34 0.28
CA GLN A 90 0.00 11.12 0.49
C GLN A 90 -1.26 10.25 0.38
N LEU A 91 -2.39 10.72 0.93
CA LEU A 91 -3.65 9.98 0.84
C LEU A 91 -4.08 9.70 -0.60
N GLU A 92 -3.82 10.62 -1.53
CA GLU A 92 -4.09 10.46 -2.95
C GLU A 92 -3.31 9.29 -3.56
N GLU A 93 -2.03 9.16 -3.22
CA GLU A 93 -1.19 8.06 -3.69
C GLU A 93 -1.70 6.73 -3.15
N LEU A 94 -2.14 6.69 -1.89
CA LEU A 94 -2.74 5.50 -1.28
C LEU A 94 -4.07 5.11 -1.96
N ILE A 95 -4.86 6.09 -2.41
CA ILE A 95 -6.09 5.85 -3.15
C ILE A 95 -5.79 5.32 -4.55
N GLU A 96 -4.79 5.86 -5.25
CA GLU A 96 -4.36 5.32 -6.56
C GLU A 96 -3.82 3.90 -6.44
N GLN A 97 -2.94 3.65 -5.46
CA GLN A 97 -2.47 2.29 -5.16
C GLN A 97 -3.64 1.34 -4.89
N GLY A 98 -4.69 1.79 -4.18
CA GLY A 98 -5.87 0.98 -3.93
C GLY A 98 -6.64 0.60 -5.20
N LYS A 99 -6.66 1.48 -6.22
CA LYS A 99 -7.28 1.17 -7.52
C LYS A 99 -6.43 0.18 -8.31
N ASP A 100 -5.12 0.41 -8.36
CA ASP A 100 -4.18 -0.50 -9.01
C ASP A 100 -4.24 -1.90 -8.37
N GLU A 101 -4.37 -1.95 -7.04
CA GLU A 101 -4.52 -3.20 -6.30
C GLU A 101 -5.84 -3.91 -6.63
N MET A 102 -6.94 -3.18 -6.86
CA MET A 102 -8.20 -3.80 -7.30
C MET A 102 -8.06 -4.43 -8.69
N GLU A 103 -7.42 -3.73 -9.63
CA GLU A 103 -7.13 -4.28 -10.97
C GLU A 103 -6.23 -5.52 -10.87
N LEU A 104 -5.23 -5.48 -9.98
CA LEU A 104 -4.34 -6.60 -9.73
C LEU A 104 -5.09 -7.79 -9.09
N ILE A 105 -5.99 -7.55 -8.12
CA ILE A 105 -6.80 -8.60 -7.50
C ILE A 105 -7.63 -9.32 -8.56
N ASP A 106 -8.27 -8.58 -9.47
CA ASP A 106 -9.07 -9.15 -10.56
C ASP A 106 -8.21 -10.02 -11.49
N TYR A 107 -7.04 -9.52 -11.90
CA TYR A 107 -6.09 -10.26 -12.71
C TYR A 107 -5.57 -11.52 -11.99
N TYR A 108 -5.12 -11.37 -10.74
CA TYR A 108 -4.54 -12.43 -9.93
C TYR A 108 -5.55 -13.54 -9.62
N ALA A 109 -6.82 -13.16 -9.41
CA ALA A 109 -7.93 -14.10 -9.25
C ALA A 109 -8.25 -14.85 -10.56
N GLY A 110 -8.24 -14.15 -11.69
CA GLY A 110 -8.45 -14.73 -13.02
C GLY A 110 -7.40 -15.78 -13.38
N GLU A 111 -6.13 -15.47 -13.14
CA GLU A 111 -4.99 -16.36 -13.42
C GLU A 111 -4.75 -17.39 -12.32
N LYS A 112 -5.49 -17.32 -11.21
CA LYS A 112 -5.26 -18.12 -10.00
C LYS A 112 -3.79 -18.12 -9.57
N GLY A 113 -3.23 -16.93 -9.37
CA GLY A 113 -1.79 -16.77 -9.08
C GLY A 113 -1.28 -17.57 -7.87
N TRP A 114 -2.16 -17.99 -6.95
CA TRP A 114 -1.80 -18.87 -5.83
C TRP A 114 -1.55 -20.34 -6.19
N GLU A 115 -1.98 -20.78 -7.38
CA GLU A 115 -1.69 -22.12 -7.90
C GLU A 115 -0.35 -22.16 -8.66
N MET A 116 0.25 -21.00 -8.96
CA MET A 116 1.53 -20.92 -9.66
C MET A 116 2.65 -21.48 -8.78
N ALA A 117 3.13 -22.67 -9.13
CA ALA A 117 4.32 -23.25 -8.54
C ALA A 117 5.59 -22.63 -9.14
N ALA A 118 6.69 -22.69 -8.40
CA ALA A 118 7.99 -22.34 -8.94
C ALA A 118 8.27 -23.18 -10.19
N ASP A 119 8.64 -22.52 -11.29
CA ASP A 119 9.18 -23.21 -12.45
C ASP A 119 10.56 -23.75 -12.07
N LEU A 120 10.60 -25.02 -11.69
CA LEU A 120 11.81 -25.70 -11.23
C LEU A 120 12.92 -25.70 -12.30
N ALA A 121 12.55 -25.62 -13.59
CA ALA A 121 13.54 -25.52 -14.66
C ALA A 121 14.22 -24.15 -14.64
N TRP A 122 13.43 -23.07 -14.56
CA TRP A 122 13.97 -21.71 -14.43
C TRP A 122 14.83 -21.55 -13.18
N GLN A 123 14.40 -22.11 -12.04
CA GLN A 123 15.19 -22.06 -10.80
C GLN A 123 16.54 -22.77 -10.97
N ALA A 124 16.57 -23.94 -11.59
CA ALA A 124 17.80 -24.68 -11.82
C ALA A 124 18.77 -23.92 -12.75
N ASP A 125 18.25 -23.26 -13.78
CA ASP A 125 19.04 -22.44 -14.69
C ASP A 125 19.66 -21.24 -13.95
N VAL A 126 18.87 -20.53 -13.13
CA VAL A 126 19.35 -19.42 -12.30
C VAL A 126 20.40 -19.88 -11.28
N ASP A 127 20.16 -21.01 -10.60
CA ASP A 127 21.09 -21.55 -9.62
C ASP A 127 22.42 -21.96 -10.27
N ALA A 128 22.37 -22.48 -11.51
CA ALA A 128 23.56 -22.82 -12.27
C ALA A 128 24.37 -21.57 -12.66
N ASP A 129 23.69 -20.52 -13.14
CA ASP A 129 24.32 -19.24 -13.49
C ASP A 129 24.97 -18.59 -12.25
N ILE A 130 24.26 -18.55 -11.12
CA ILE A 130 24.78 -18.05 -9.84
C ILE A 130 26.01 -18.86 -9.44
N LYS A 131 25.94 -20.19 -9.51
CA LYS A 131 27.06 -21.05 -9.15
C LYS A 131 28.28 -20.78 -10.03
N GLN A 132 28.07 -20.58 -11.33
CA GLN A 132 29.15 -20.28 -12.25
C GLN A 132 29.85 -18.96 -11.90
N ASP A 133 29.09 -17.92 -11.54
CA ASP A 133 29.65 -16.64 -11.13
C ASP A 133 30.43 -16.76 -9.80
N VAL A 134 29.88 -17.48 -8.81
CA VAL A 134 30.57 -17.73 -7.53
C VAL A 134 31.87 -18.51 -7.74
N ASP A 135 31.84 -19.58 -8.55
CA ASP A 135 33.03 -20.40 -8.83
C ASP A 135 34.12 -19.57 -9.58
N ARG A 136 33.72 -18.62 -10.44
CA ARG A 136 34.65 -17.68 -11.09
C ARG A 136 35.31 -16.76 -10.07
N ASP A 137 34.51 -16.14 -9.21
CA ASP A 137 34.99 -15.16 -8.23
C ASP A 137 35.92 -15.81 -7.18
N ASP A 138 35.58 -17.01 -6.71
CA ASP A 138 36.42 -17.80 -5.79
C ASP A 138 37.79 -18.11 -6.42
N LYS A 139 37.80 -18.47 -7.71
CA LYS A 139 39.02 -18.73 -8.45
C LYS A 139 39.87 -17.48 -8.61
N GLU A 140 39.26 -16.34 -8.95
CA GLU A 140 39.96 -15.06 -9.08
C GLU A 140 40.60 -14.63 -7.75
N GLN A 141 39.90 -14.82 -6.63
CA GLN A 141 40.43 -14.54 -5.29
C GLN A 141 41.59 -15.46 -4.92
N ALA A 142 41.48 -16.76 -5.22
CA ALA A 142 42.56 -17.72 -4.98
C ALA A 142 43.82 -17.38 -5.80
N ASP A 143 43.64 -17.02 -7.08
CA ASP A 143 44.72 -16.61 -7.97
C ASP A 143 45.37 -15.28 -7.51
N ALA A 144 44.58 -14.35 -6.97
CA ALA A 144 45.08 -13.10 -6.39
C ALA A 144 45.89 -13.33 -5.11
N ALA A 145 45.38 -14.15 -4.18
CA ALA A 145 46.08 -14.51 -2.94
C ALA A 145 47.40 -15.24 -3.22
N ALA A 146 47.43 -16.14 -4.22
CA ALA A 146 48.64 -16.81 -4.63
C ALA A 146 49.71 -15.84 -5.15
N LYS A 147 49.31 -14.81 -5.91
CA LYS A 147 50.23 -13.76 -6.41
C LYS A 147 50.75 -12.85 -5.30
N GLU A 148 49.99 -12.61 -4.25
CA GLU A 148 50.42 -11.78 -3.12
C GLU A 148 51.38 -12.54 -2.18
N SER A 149 51.34 -13.89 -2.21
CA SER A 149 52.19 -14.77 -1.40
C SER A 149 53.52 -15.19 -2.05
N ALA A 150 53.78 -14.79 -3.30
CA ALA A 150 54.97 -15.13 -4.08
C ALA A 150 55.88 -13.91 -4.30
#